data_AF-A0A7U9ETL3-F1
#
_entry.id   AF-A0A7U9ETL3-F1
#
_cell.length_a   1.000
_cell.length_b   1.000
_cell.length_c   1.000
_cell.angle_alpha   90.00
_cell.angle_beta   90.00
_cell.angle_gamma   90.00
#
_symmetry.space_group_name_H-M   'P 1'
#
loop_
_entity.id
_entity.type
_entity.pdbx_description
1 polymer ?
#
loop_
_entity_poly.entity_id
_entity_poly.type
_entity_poly.pdbx_seq_one_letter_code
_entity_poly.pdbx_strand_id
1 'polypeptide(L)'
;MKELSDLELAKILINPKRNKILDLTKNEALTVKELAKKLNEKPSRLYYHVKKLEEYGLLEVAGEKQVGNLIEKSYRRNNDIDTNVMLNEKMMSESKSELMKELKNTVYTGLSLLEKELEENKQLNQYQHHVELSISYHHMTGEEWLHTHHHLFHQLGGNNRELPSKVKEALKEEDRFKRGKYVFVLLSYKIEDEE
;
A
#
# COMPACT_ATOMS: atom_id res chain seq x y z
N MET A 1 -4.91 -3.49 -21.96
CA MET A 1 -4.22 -3.46 -20.65
C MET A 1 -2.93 -2.68 -20.81
N LYS A 2 -2.70 -1.67 -19.98
CA LYS A 2 -1.43 -0.94 -19.92
C LYS A 2 -0.43 -1.75 -19.10
N GLU A 3 0.84 -1.60 -19.42
CA GLU A 3 1.91 -2.16 -18.60
C GLU A 3 1.89 -1.49 -17.22
N LEU A 4 1.77 -2.32 -16.18
CA LEU A 4 1.78 -1.89 -14.79
C LEU A 4 3.23 -1.81 -14.33
N SER A 5 3.78 -0.59 -14.32
CA SER A 5 5.10 -0.34 -13.72
C SER A 5 4.99 -0.26 -12.19
N ASP A 6 6.11 -0.51 -11.49
CA ASP A 6 6.16 -0.35 -10.03
C ASP A 6 5.72 1.05 -9.58
N LEU A 7 6.02 2.10 -10.36
CA LEU A 7 5.57 3.46 -10.09
C LEU A 7 4.06 3.62 -10.14
N GLU A 8 3.42 3.11 -11.19
CA GLU A 8 1.97 3.17 -11.28
C GLU A 8 1.32 2.29 -10.20
N LEU A 9 1.92 1.15 -9.87
CA LEU A 9 1.46 0.31 -8.77
C LEU A 9 1.56 1.04 -7.42
N ALA A 10 2.67 1.70 -7.09
CA ALA A 10 2.76 2.48 -5.85
C ALA A 10 1.76 3.63 -5.81
N LYS A 11 1.63 4.41 -6.88
CA LYS A 11 0.62 5.50 -6.94
C LYS A 11 -0.79 4.98 -6.74
N ILE A 12 -1.04 3.73 -7.13
CA ILE A 12 -2.33 3.09 -6.93
C ILE A 12 -2.50 2.65 -5.47
N LEU A 13 -1.52 1.95 -4.92
CA LEU A 13 -1.57 1.37 -3.57
C LEU A 13 -1.44 2.39 -2.46
N ILE A 14 -0.83 3.53 -2.71
CA ILE A 14 -0.71 4.59 -1.72
C ILE A 14 -1.98 5.47 -1.71
N ASN A 15 -2.85 5.34 -2.71
CA ASN A 15 -4.12 6.06 -2.74
C ASN A 15 -5.18 5.30 -1.91
N PRO A 16 -5.68 5.87 -0.80
CA PRO A 16 -6.58 5.15 0.11
C PRO A 16 -7.90 4.76 -0.57
N LYS A 17 -8.42 5.57 -1.50
CA LYS A 17 -9.65 5.24 -2.23
C LYS A 17 -9.48 4.03 -3.14
N ARG A 18 -8.34 3.92 -3.82
CA ARG A 18 -8.06 2.78 -4.70
C ARG A 18 -7.89 1.49 -3.90
N ASN A 19 -7.23 1.54 -2.74
CA ASN A 19 -7.16 0.40 -1.84
C ASN A 19 -8.55 -0.04 -1.38
N LYS A 20 -9.37 0.88 -0.85
CA LYS A 20 -10.74 0.56 -0.42
C LYS A 20 -11.56 -0.08 -1.57
N ILE A 21 -11.38 0.36 -2.83
CA ILE A 21 -12.02 -0.28 -4.00
C ILE A 21 -11.50 -1.72 -4.22
N LEU A 22 -10.18 -1.92 -4.17
CA LEU A 22 -9.56 -3.24 -4.35
C LEU A 22 -9.98 -4.22 -3.26
N ASP A 23 -10.14 -3.75 -2.02
CA ASP A 23 -10.58 -4.57 -0.88
C ASP A 23 -12.04 -4.99 -1.03
N LEU A 24 -12.93 -4.05 -1.37
CA LEU A 24 -14.35 -4.34 -1.59
C LEU A 24 -14.58 -5.31 -2.77
N THR A 25 -13.73 -5.27 -3.78
CA THR A 25 -13.84 -6.12 -4.98
C THR A 25 -13.03 -7.42 -4.88
N LYS A 26 -12.40 -7.70 -3.73
CA LYS A 26 -11.56 -8.88 -3.51
C LYS A 26 -12.34 -10.19 -3.62
N ASN A 27 -13.53 -10.22 -3.02
CA ASN A 27 -14.34 -11.44 -2.87
C ASN A 27 -15.64 -11.43 -3.71
N GLU A 28 -16.05 -10.26 -4.20
CA GLU A 28 -17.27 -10.08 -4.97
C GLU A 28 -17.05 -9.11 -6.15
N ALA A 29 -17.87 -9.26 -7.20
CA ALA A 29 -17.89 -8.32 -8.31
C ALA A 29 -18.87 -7.19 -8.01
N LEU A 30 -18.42 -5.93 -8.12
CA LEU A 30 -19.23 -4.75 -7.79
C LEU A 30 -19.26 -3.75 -8.94
N THR A 31 -20.43 -3.15 -9.16
CA THR A 31 -20.58 -1.99 -10.05
C THR A 31 -20.03 -0.73 -9.38
N VAL A 32 -19.75 0.31 -10.18
CA VAL A 32 -19.34 1.61 -9.64
C VAL A 32 -20.39 2.19 -8.69
N LYS A 33 -21.69 1.93 -8.93
CA LYS A 33 -22.77 2.39 -8.05
C LYS A 33 -22.77 1.67 -6.71
N GLU A 34 -22.54 0.37 -6.70
CA GLU A 34 -22.45 -0.41 -5.46
C GLU A 34 -21.22 -0.03 -4.66
N LEU A 35 -20.07 0.16 -5.32
CA LEU A 35 -18.87 0.71 -4.69
C LEU A 35 -19.13 2.08 -4.06
N ALA A 36 -19.79 2.97 -4.80
CA ALA A 36 -20.14 4.31 -4.30
C ALA A 36 -21.02 4.24 -3.05
N LYS A 37 -22.01 3.33 -3.04
CA LYS A 37 -22.87 3.11 -1.88
C LYS A 37 -22.08 2.57 -0.68
N LYS A 38 -21.21 1.57 -0.88
CA LYS A 38 -20.40 0.99 0.20
C LYS A 38 -19.38 1.97 0.77
N LEU A 39 -18.83 2.85 -0.06
CA LEU A 39 -17.86 3.88 0.33
C LEU A 39 -18.49 5.20 0.78
N ASN A 40 -19.82 5.29 0.85
CA ASN A 40 -20.56 6.52 1.15
C ASN A 40 -20.10 7.73 0.30
N GLU A 41 -19.89 7.50 -1.00
CA GLU A 41 -19.36 8.46 -1.97
C GLU A 41 -20.28 8.59 -3.18
N LYS A 42 -20.09 9.65 -4.00
CA LYS A 42 -20.81 9.78 -5.27
C LYS A 42 -20.16 8.92 -6.36
N PRO A 43 -20.91 8.23 -7.24
CA PRO A 43 -20.33 7.45 -8.34
C PRO A 43 -19.35 8.24 -9.22
N SER A 44 -19.66 9.53 -9.46
CA SER A 44 -18.79 10.46 -10.21
C SER A 44 -17.37 10.57 -9.64
N ARG A 45 -17.22 10.39 -8.32
CA ARG A 45 -15.91 10.44 -7.64
C ARG A 45 -15.14 9.13 -7.73
N LEU A 46 -15.76 8.04 -8.18
CA LEU A 46 -15.11 6.72 -8.28
C LEU A 46 -14.76 6.30 -9.71
N TYR A 47 -15.46 6.79 -10.73
CA TYR A 47 -15.22 6.38 -12.13
C TYR A 47 -13.75 6.53 -12.56
N TYR A 48 -13.09 7.62 -12.17
CA TYR A 48 -11.68 7.82 -12.48
C TYR A 48 -10.79 6.75 -11.83
N HIS A 49 -11.03 6.42 -10.56
CA HIS A 49 -10.25 5.41 -9.84
C HIS A 49 -10.48 4.02 -10.43
N VAL A 50 -11.74 3.61 -10.63
CA VAL A 50 -12.09 2.31 -11.20
C VAL A 50 -11.51 2.15 -12.60
N LYS A 51 -11.64 3.16 -13.47
CA LYS A 51 -11.04 3.13 -14.81
C LYS A 51 -9.53 2.98 -14.76
N LYS A 52 -8.84 3.71 -13.88
CA LYS A 52 -7.38 3.62 -13.75
C LYS A 52 -6.96 2.23 -13.26
N LEU A 53 -7.70 1.62 -12.33
CA LEU A 53 -7.46 0.25 -11.86
C LEU A 53 -7.70 -0.79 -12.98
N GLU A 54 -8.77 -0.65 -13.76
CA GLU A 54 -9.06 -1.48 -14.95
C GLU A 54 -7.96 -1.34 -16.01
N GLU A 55 -7.50 -0.11 -16.28
CA GLU A 55 -6.45 0.17 -17.27
C GLU A 55 -5.16 -0.62 -16.99
N TYR A 56 -4.80 -0.81 -15.72
CA TYR A 56 -3.62 -1.57 -15.29
C TYR A 56 -3.91 -3.02 -14.91
N GLY A 57 -5.13 -3.51 -15.12
CA GLY A 57 -5.49 -4.90 -14.85
C GLY A 57 -5.67 -5.26 -13.37
N LEU A 58 -5.64 -4.28 -12.44
CA LEU A 58 -5.91 -4.52 -11.02
C LEU A 58 -7.40 -4.80 -10.76
N LEU A 59 -8.26 -4.31 -11.65
CA LEU A 59 -9.66 -4.70 -11.73
C LEU A 59 -9.93 -5.31 -13.11
N GLU A 60 -10.80 -6.31 -13.12
CA GLU A 60 -11.28 -6.97 -14.32
C GLU A 60 -12.81 -6.85 -14.41
N VAL A 61 -13.32 -6.75 -15.63
CA VAL A 61 -14.77 -6.76 -15.88
C VAL A 61 -15.29 -8.17 -15.66
N ALA A 62 -16.06 -8.35 -14.59
CA ALA A 62 -16.66 -9.64 -14.23
C ALA A 62 -18.03 -9.87 -14.88
N GLY A 63 -18.64 -8.82 -15.43
CA GLY A 63 -19.92 -8.89 -16.12
C GLY A 63 -20.44 -7.53 -16.54
N GLU A 64 -21.31 -7.52 -17.54
CA GLU A 64 -21.95 -6.32 -18.07
C GLU A 64 -23.46 -6.48 -18.09
N LYS A 65 -24.18 -5.41 -17.77
CA LYS A 65 -25.65 -5.38 -17.77
C LYS A 65 -26.16 -4.12 -18.45
N GLN A 66 -27.11 -4.28 -19.37
CA GLN A 66 -27.82 -3.15 -19.95
C GLN A 66 -28.82 -2.58 -18.93
N VAL A 67 -28.73 -1.27 -18.66
CA VAL A 67 -29.66 -0.52 -17.82
C VAL A 67 -30.14 0.70 -18.59
N GLY A 68 -31.30 0.56 -19.24
CA GLY A 68 -31.80 1.57 -20.18
C GLY A 68 -30.90 1.67 -21.41
N ASN A 69 -30.30 2.85 -21.64
CA ASN A 69 -29.37 3.10 -22.75
C ASN A 69 -27.89 2.99 -22.33
N LEU A 70 -27.60 2.60 -21.08
CA LEU A 70 -26.25 2.52 -20.54
C LEU A 70 -25.84 1.06 -20.29
N ILE A 71 -24.58 0.75 -20.58
CA ILE A 71 -23.94 -0.50 -20.16
C ILE A 71 -23.31 -0.27 -18.79
N GLU A 72 -23.74 -1.03 -17.80
CA GLU A 72 -23.18 -1.03 -16.45
C GLU A 72 -22.26 -2.24 -16.29
N LYS A 73 -20.98 -1.98 -16.02
CA LYS A 73 -19.96 -2.98 -15.74
C LYS A 73 -19.88 -3.26 -14.24
N SER A 74 -19.70 -4.54 -13.91
CA SER A 74 -19.27 -5.00 -12.59
C SER A 74 -17.80 -5.40 -12.64
N TYR A 75 -17.06 -5.09 -11.57
CA TYR A 75 -15.61 -5.24 -11.51
C TYR A 75 -15.21 -6.14 -10.34
N ARG A 76 -14.21 -7.00 -10.55
CA ARG A 76 -13.58 -7.84 -9.52
C ARG A 76 -12.09 -7.54 -9.48
N ARG A 77 -11.47 -7.63 -8.30
CA ARG A 77 -10.02 -7.55 -8.16
C ARG A 77 -9.33 -8.71 -8.87
N ASN A 78 -8.28 -8.40 -9.64
CA ASN A 78 -7.33 -9.41 -10.09
C ASN A 78 -6.41 -9.76 -8.92
N ASN A 79 -6.51 -10.99 -8.42
CA ASN A 79 -5.74 -11.47 -7.27
C ASN A 79 -4.36 -12.03 -7.65
N ASP A 80 -4.06 -12.17 -8.94
CA ASP A 80 -2.76 -12.63 -9.44
C ASP A 80 -1.71 -11.50 -9.41
N ILE A 81 -2.15 -10.24 -9.30
CA ILE A 81 -1.27 -9.09 -9.18
C ILE A 81 -0.86 -8.87 -7.73
N ASP A 82 0.43 -9.01 -7.46
CA ASP A 82 1.05 -8.69 -6.18
C ASP A 82 0.92 -7.18 -5.89
N THR A 83 0.22 -6.86 -4.80
CA THR A 83 0.00 -5.48 -4.33
C THR A 83 1.03 -5.02 -3.31
N ASN A 84 2.16 -5.71 -3.16
CA ASN A 84 3.28 -5.20 -2.38
C ASN A 84 4.21 -4.40 -3.29
N VAL A 85 4.62 -3.22 -2.83
CA VAL A 85 5.53 -2.36 -3.58
C VAL A 85 6.68 -1.88 -2.71
N MET A 86 7.88 -2.08 -3.23
CA MET A 86 9.09 -1.43 -2.75
C MET A 86 9.32 -0.17 -3.57
N LEU A 87 9.52 0.97 -2.91
CA LEU A 87 9.85 2.20 -3.60
C LEU A 87 11.23 2.06 -4.26
N ASN A 88 11.29 2.29 -5.57
CA ASN A 88 12.53 2.31 -6.33
C ASN A 88 12.87 3.74 -6.81
N GLU A 89 14.08 3.92 -7.34
CA GLU A 89 14.58 5.25 -7.71
C GLU A 89 13.70 5.97 -8.75
N LYS A 90 13.28 5.26 -9.80
CA LYS A 90 12.46 5.83 -10.87
C LYS A 90 11.18 6.46 -10.30
N MET A 91 10.66 5.87 -9.24
CA MET A 91 9.48 6.35 -8.53
C MET A 91 9.77 7.64 -7.74
N MET A 92 10.95 7.69 -7.12
CA MET A 92 11.42 8.85 -6.35
C MET A 92 11.82 10.03 -7.23
N SER A 93 12.21 9.81 -8.48
CA SER A 93 12.58 10.87 -9.44
C SER A 93 11.39 11.39 -10.26
N GLU A 94 10.49 10.51 -10.71
CA GLU A 94 9.40 10.87 -11.64
C GLU A 94 8.13 11.41 -10.95
N SER A 95 7.92 11.15 -9.65
CA SER A 95 6.68 11.56 -8.96
C SER A 95 6.93 11.97 -7.50
N LYS A 96 8.08 12.62 -7.27
CA LYS A 96 8.64 12.90 -5.95
C LYS A 96 7.69 13.62 -4.99
N SER A 97 6.91 14.61 -5.43
CA SER A 97 6.10 15.42 -4.50
C SER A 97 4.80 14.73 -4.08
N GLU A 98 4.07 14.15 -5.03
CA GLU A 98 2.77 13.52 -4.78
C GLU A 98 2.93 12.20 -4.02
N LEU A 99 3.87 11.35 -4.47
CA LEU A 99 4.17 10.08 -3.81
C LEU A 99 4.61 10.30 -2.36
N MET A 100 5.51 11.25 -2.13
CA MET A 100 5.97 11.57 -0.79
C MET A 100 4.88 12.19 0.08
N LYS A 101 3.97 12.98 -0.50
CA LYS A 101 2.84 13.54 0.25
C LYS A 101 1.96 12.42 0.79
N GLU A 102 1.60 11.45 -0.04
CA GLU A 102 0.74 10.36 0.40
C GLU A 102 1.45 9.40 1.35
N LEU A 103 2.73 9.08 1.13
CA LEU A 103 3.53 8.32 2.10
C LEU A 103 3.59 9.00 3.47
N LYS A 104 3.76 10.33 3.49
CA LYS A 104 3.71 11.11 4.72
C LYS A 104 2.34 11.01 5.37
N ASN A 105 1.25 11.12 4.62
CA ASN A 105 -0.10 10.97 5.16
C ASN A 105 -0.28 9.61 5.83
N THR A 106 0.12 8.51 5.18
CA THR A 106 0.06 7.15 5.75
C THR A 106 0.81 7.07 7.08
N VAL A 107 2.05 7.59 7.13
CA VAL A 107 2.84 7.60 8.37
C VAL A 107 2.20 8.48 9.44
N TYR A 108 1.74 9.68 9.08
CA TYR A 108 1.11 10.61 10.02
C TYR A 108 -0.21 10.06 10.60
N THR A 109 -1.01 9.34 9.81
CA THR A 109 -2.21 8.67 10.31
C THR A 109 -1.87 7.64 11.38
N GLY A 110 -0.90 6.76 11.14
CA GLY A 110 -0.49 5.79 12.17
C GLY A 110 0.07 6.47 13.43
N LEU A 111 0.85 7.55 13.27
CA LEU A 111 1.35 8.32 14.40
C LEU A 111 0.26 9.04 15.18
N SER A 112 -0.78 9.56 14.52
CA SER A 112 -1.90 10.24 15.21
C SER A 112 -2.79 9.25 15.96
N LEU A 113 -2.99 8.04 15.43
CA LEU A 113 -3.66 6.96 16.18
C LEU A 113 -2.87 6.57 17.43
N LEU A 114 -1.54 6.46 17.31
CA LEU A 114 -0.68 6.20 18.45
C LEU A 114 -0.73 7.34 19.48
N GLU A 115 -0.75 8.60 19.04
CA GLU A 115 -0.89 9.76 19.92
C GLU A 115 -2.21 9.73 20.70
N LYS A 116 -3.34 9.46 20.04
CA LYS A 116 -4.65 9.28 20.69
C LYS A 116 -4.59 8.18 21.75
N GLU A 117 -4.02 7.02 21.42
CA GLU A 117 -3.86 5.92 22.36
C GLU A 117 -3.06 6.32 23.61
N LEU A 118 -2.01 7.13 23.45
CA LEU A 118 -1.18 7.61 24.56
C LEU A 118 -1.89 8.67 25.41
N GLU A 119 -2.75 9.49 24.81
CA GLU A 119 -3.51 10.53 25.50
C GLU A 119 -4.71 9.96 26.28
N GLU A 120 -5.44 9.02 25.69
CA GLU A 120 -6.66 8.41 26.24
C GLU A 120 -6.36 7.34 27.32
N ASN A 121 -5.19 6.68 27.27
CA ASN A 121 -4.78 5.64 28.25
C ASN A 121 -4.41 6.15 29.66
N LYS A 122 -4.72 7.41 30.02
CA LYS A 122 -4.48 7.87 31.40
C LYS A 122 -5.38 7.21 32.46
N GLN A 123 -6.45 6.51 32.07
CA GLN A 123 -7.42 6.00 33.06
C GLN A 123 -7.82 4.52 32.97
N LEU A 124 -7.64 3.82 31.85
CA LEU A 124 -8.05 2.40 31.73
C LEU A 124 -7.10 1.69 30.76
N ASN A 125 -6.50 0.56 31.17
CA ASN A 125 -5.60 -0.29 30.37
C ASN A 125 -6.33 -0.99 29.19
N GLN A 126 -7.09 -0.24 28.39
CA GLN A 126 -7.86 -0.74 27.25
C GLN A 126 -7.45 0.06 26.02
N TYR A 127 -6.61 -0.56 25.19
CA TYR A 127 -6.27 -0.05 23.87
C TYR A 127 -7.53 -0.04 22.99
N GLN A 128 -7.84 1.09 22.36
CA GLN A 128 -9.04 1.26 21.52
C GLN A 128 -8.73 1.07 20.03
N HIS A 129 -7.53 1.46 19.60
CA HIS A 129 -7.05 1.38 18.23
C HIS A 129 -5.96 0.31 18.10
N HIS A 130 -5.97 -0.42 16.99
CA HIS A 130 -4.91 -1.37 16.66
C HIS A 130 -3.77 -0.61 16.01
N VAL A 131 -2.84 -0.10 16.83
CA VAL A 131 -1.66 0.63 16.38
C VAL A 131 -0.43 0.18 17.14
N GLU A 132 0.67 -0.06 16.43
CA GLU A 132 1.95 -0.47 17.00
C GLU A 132 3.10 0.19 16.25
N LEU A 133 4.04 0.77 17.03
CA LEU A 133 5.29 1.32 16.53
C LEU A 133 6.47 0.63 17.23
N SER A 134 7.28 -0.08 16.45
CA SER A 134 8.53 -0.67 16.92
C SER A 134 9.72 0.04 16.31
N ILE A 135 10.69 0.40 17.17
CA ILE A 135 11.97 0.98 16.78
C ILE A 135 13.08 0.11 17.36
N SER A 136 13.93 -0.44 16.50
CA SER A 136 15.04 -1.29 16.90
C SER A 136 16.35 -0.89 16.20
N TYR A 137 17.45 -1.03 16.93
CA TYR A 137 18.79 -0.71 16.44
C TYR A 137 19.65 -1.98 16.46
N HIS A 138 20.28 -2.28 15.34
CA HIS A 138 21.11 -3.47 15.21
C HIS A 138 22.45 -3.18 14.55
N HIS A 139 23.50 -3.84 15.05
CA HIS A 139 24.82 -3.83 14.42
C HIS A 139 24.92 -5.03 13.48
N MET A 140 24.96 -4.76 12.18
CA MET A 140 24.95 -5.79 11.14
C MET A 140 25.75 -5.33 9.94
N THR A 141 26.11 -6.27 9.09
CA THR A 141 26.66 -6.00 7.76
C THR A 141 25.57 -5.54 6.80
N GLY A 142 25.96 -4.92 5.69
CA GLY A 142 25.02 -4.57 4.63
C GLY A 142 24.27 -5.78 4.07
N GLU A 143 24.92 -6.93 3.99
CA GLU A 143 24.30 -8.19 3.55
C GLU A 143 23.26 -8.73 4.55
N GLU A 144 23.58 -8.73 5.85
CA GLU A 144 22.62 -9.12 6.90
C GLU A 144 21.41 -8.19 6.90
N TRP A 145 21.61 -6.89 6.68
CA TRP A 145 20.53 -5.91 6.55
C TRP A 145 19.62 -6.20 5.34
N LEU A 146 20.21 -6.51 4.18
CA LEU A 146 19.46 -6.91 2.98
C LEU A 146 18.61 -8.15 3.23
N HIS A 147 19.21 -9.19 3.82
CA HIS A 147 18.50 -10.45 4.10
C HIS A 147 17.36 -10.22 5.10
N THR A 148 17.57 -9.40 6.12
CA THR A 148 16.53 -9.04 7.10
C THR A 148 15.35 -8.36 6.40
N HIS A 149 15.62 -7.38 5.52
CA HIS A 149 14.58 -6.66 4.81
C HIS A 149 13.78 -7.58 3.86
N HIS A 150 14.47 -8.45 3.12
CA HIS A 150 13.83 -9.44 2.25
C HIS A 150 12.92 -10.40 3.03
N HIS A 151 13.39 -10.90 4.18
CA HIS A 151 12.61 -11.80 5.03
C HIS A 151 11.35 -11.13 5.59
N LEU A 152 11.46 -9.89 6.09
CA LEU A 152 10.32 -9.12 6.59
C LEU A 152 9.26 -8.91 5.50
N PHE A 153 9.70 -8.56 4.29
CA PHE A 153 8.80 -8.32 3.16
C PHE A 153 8.04 -9.59 2.76
N HIS A 154 8.74 -10.73 2.70
CA HIS A 154 8.12 -12.03 2.42
C HIS A 154 7.08 -12.43 3.47
N GLN A 155 7.34 -12.17 4.75
CA GLN A 155 6.39 -12.46 5.83
C GLN A 155 5.09 -11.63 5.74
N LEU A 156 5.14 -10.45 5.12
CA LEU A 156 3.97 -9.60 4.89
C LEU A 156 3.20 -9.96 3.60
N GLY A 157 3.51 -11.11 2.99
CA GLY A 157 2.85 -11.58 1.77
C GLY A 157 3.41 -10.97 0.49
N GLY A 158 4.58 -10.32 0.56
CA GLY A 158 5.35 -9.96 -0.63
C GLY A 158 5.69 -11.21 -1.43
N ASN A 159 5.31 -11.25 -2.71
CA ASN A 159 5.83 -12.29 -3.60
C ASN A 159 7.34 -12.10 -3.77
N ASN A 160 8.01 -13.09 -4.37
CA ASN A 160 9.45 -13.22 -4.57
C ASN A 160 10.05 -12.13 -5.51
N ARG A 161 9.67 -10.86 -5.34
CA ARG A 161 10.24 -9.72 -6.03
C ARG A 161 11.66 -9.54 -5.54
N GLU A 162 12.60 -9.56 -6.47
CA GLU A 162 13.96 -9.20 -6.14
C GLU A 162 14.02 -7.80 -5.55
N LEU A 163 14.85 -7.63 -4.52
CA LEU A 163 15.22 -6.32 -3.98
C LEU A 163 15.56 -5.35 -5.13
N PRO A 164 15.15 -4.07 -5.07
CA PRO A 164 15.46 -3.10 -6.10
C PRO A 164 16.97 -3.08 -6.39
N SER A 165 17.34 -3.07 -7.66
CA SER A 165 18.74 -3.13 -8.13
C SER A 165 19.64 -2.11 -7.43
N LYS A 166 19.15 -0.88 -7.17
CA LYS A 166 19.92 0.12 -6.42
C LYS A 166 20.17 -0.16 -4.95
N VAL A 167 19.31 -0.92 -4.27
CA VAL A 167 19.61 -1.34 -2.88
C VAL A 167 20.77 -2.33 -2.90
N LYS A 168 20.83 -3.20 -3.93
CA LYS A 168 21.97 -4.09 -4.18
C LYS A 168 23.21 -3.31 -4.65
N GLU A 169 23.08 -2.30 -5.51
CA GLU A 169 24.21 -1.48 -6.03
C GLU A 169 24.76 -0.47 -5.01
N ALA A 170 23.91 0.12 -4.16
CA ALA A 170 24.32 1.05 -3.11
C ALA A 170 25.17 0.36 -2.04
N LEU A 171 24.95 -0.96 -1.85
CA LEU A 171 25.85 -1.83 -1.13
C LEU A 171 26.97 -2.27 -2.07
N LYS A 172 27.91 -1.37 -2.32
CA LYS A 172 29.17 -1.71 -2.99
C LYS A 172 29.79 -2.93 -2.29
N GLU A 173 30.51 -3.78 -3.03
CA GLU A 173 31.18 -4.97 -2.46
C GLU A 173 32.01 -4.63 -1.22
N GLU A 174 32.69 -3.48 -1.23
CA GLU A 174 33.49 -2.97 -0.12
C GLU A 174 32.68 -2.68 1.16
N ASP A 175 31.41 -2.32 1.05
CA ASP A 175 30.54 -1.96 2.17
C ASP A 175 29.60 -3.09 2.57
N ARG A 176 29.42 -4.10 1.70
CA ARG A 176 28.54 -5.26 1.93
C ARG A 176 28.87 -6.00 3.22
N PHE A 177 30.16 -6.11 3.56
CA PHE A 177 30.64 -6.81 4.75
C PHE A 177 31.06 -5.88 5.90
N LYS A 178 31.03 -4.55 5.69
CA LYS A 178 31.32 -3.60 6.78
C LYS A 178 30.14 -3.57 7.73
N ARG A 179 30.43 -3.59 9.04
CA ARG A 179 29.38 -3.46 10.06
C ARG A 179 28.96 -2.01 10.19
N GLY A 180 27.66 -1.78 10.10
CA GLY A 180 27.00 -0.51 10.38
C GLY A 180 25.97 -0.65 11.50
N LYS A 181 25.51 0.48 12.03
CA LYS A 181 24.36 0.54 12.95
C LYS A 181 23.13 0.92 12.14
N TYR A 182 22.20 -0.01 12.02
CA TYR A 182 20.96 0.15 11.26
C TYR A 182 19.79 0.38 12.22
N VAL A 183 18.79 1.15 11.76
CA VAL A 183 17.52 1.36 12.45
C VAL A 183 16.40 0.74 11.62
N PHE A 184 15.53 -0.02 12.26
CA PHE A 184 14.28 -0.50 11.69
C PHE A 184 13.14 0.21 12.40
N VAL A 185 12.26 0.83 11.62
CA VAL A 185 11.04 1.49 12.10
C VAL A 185 9.88 0.77 11.46
N LEU A 186 9.09 0.06 12.26
CA LEU A 186 7.89 -0.64 11.82
C LEU A 186 6.70 0.04 12.46
N LEU A 187 5.89 0.70 11.64
CA LEU A 187 4.60 1.26 12.04
C LEU A 187 3.51 0.43 11.38
N SER A 188 2.64 -0.16 12.19
CA SER A 188 1.48 -0.89 11.73
C SER A 188 0.23 -0.33 12.40
N TYR A 189 -0.85 -0.24 11.64
CA TYR A 189 -2.15 0.16 12.16
C TYR A 189 -3.28 -0.40 11.31
N LYS A 190 -4.45 -0.55 11.93
CA LYS A 190 -5.67 -0.95 11.24
C LYS A 190 -6.31 0.27 10.55
N ILE A 191 -6.59 0.14 9.25
CA ILE A 191 -7.08 1.26 8.43
C ILE A 191 -8.48 1.71 8.86
N GLU A 192 -9.33 0.79 9.32
CA GLU A 192 -10.69 1.10 9.77
C GLU A 192 -10.73 1.95 11.06
N ASP A 193 -9.61 2.06 11.76
CA ASP A 193 -9.50 2.84 12.99
C ASP A 193 -9.20 4.34 12.70
N GLU A 194 -9.08 4.74 11.42
CA GLU A 194 -8.94 6.14 10.97
C GLU A 194 -10.24 6.97 11.06
N GLU A 195 -11.40 6.31 11.16
CA GLU A 195 -12.75 6.92 11.15
C GLU A 195 -13.22 7.38 12.54
#